data_AF-A0A7K0MVM5-F1
#
_entry.id   AF-A0A7K0MVM5-F1
#
_cell.length_a   1.000
_cell.length_b   1.000
_cell.length_c   1.000
_cell.angle_alpha   90.00
_cell.angle_beta   90.00
_cell.angle_gamma   90.00
#
_symmetry.space_group_name_H-M   'P 1'
#
loop_
_entity.id
_entity.type
_entity.pdbx_description
1 polymer ?
#
loop_
_entity_poly.entity_id
_entity_poly.type
_entity_poly.pdbx_seq_one_letter_code
_entity_poly.pdbx_strand_id
1 'polypeptide(L)' 'ANRIITYRKANGPFTAIEDLLKVPGIGQSKFAQFKEKLRV' A
#
# COMPACT_ATOMS: atom_id res chain seq x y z
N ALA A 1 -5.77 -4.07 9.10
CA ALA A 1 -4.34 -3.77 8.81
C ALA A 1 -3.56 -4.95 8.20
N ASN A 2 -4.01 -6.20 8.30
CA ASN A 2 -3.20 -7.38 7.93
C ASN A 2 -2.75 -7.46 6.46
N ARG A 3 -3.53 -6.94 5.51
CA ARG A 3 -3.23 -7.03 4.07
C ARG A 3 -1.92 -6.35 3.65
N ILE A 4 -1.63 -5.17 4.22
CA ILE A 4 -0.39 -4.42 3.93
C ILE A 4 0.82 -5.20 4.46
N ILE A 5 0.70 -5.78 5.66
CA ILE A 5 1.76 -6.57 6.28
C ILE A 5 1.99 -7.87 5.49
N THR A 6 0.93 -8.57 5.09
CA THR A 6 1.03 -9.78 4.26
C THR A 6 1.69 -9.49 2.93
N TYR A 7 1.28 -8.41 2.25
CA TYR A 7 1.91 -8.00 1.00
C TYR A 7 3.39 -7.68 1.18
N ARG A 8 3.75 -6.92 2.22
CA ARG A 8 5.14 -6.58 2.53
C ARG A 8 6.01 -7.80 2.86
N LYS A 9 5.44 -8.79 3.54
CA LYS A 9 6.15 -10.04 3.85
C LYS A 9 6.40 -10.90 2.62
N ALA A 10 5.44 -10.94 1.68
CA ALA A 10 5.54 -11.76 0.48
C ALA A 10 6.36 -11.09 -0.64
N ASN A 11 6.26 -9.77 -0.78
CA ASN A 11 6.86 -9.02 -1.90
C ASN A 11 8.06 -8.16 -1.48
N GLY A 12 8.34 -8.08 -0.17
CA GLY A 12 9.37 -7.19 0.37
C GLY A 12 8.85 -5.79 0.71
N PRO A 13 9.75 -4.86 1.11
CA PRO A 13 9.39 -3.50 1.46
C PRO A 13 8.74 -2.75 0.28
N PHE A 14 7.82 -1.83 0.58
CA PHE A 14 7.26 -0.93 -0.43
C PHE A 14 8.34 0.04 -0.89
N THR A 15 8.54 0.14 -2.21
CA THR A 15 9.55 1.03 -2.80
C THR A 15 8.95 2.33 -3.31
N ALA A 16 7.66 2.28 -3.64
CA ALA A 16 6.87 3.45 -4.01
C ALA A 16 5.52 3.40 -3.28
N ILE A 17 4.91 4.58 -3.09
CA ILE A 17 3.56 4.66 -2.51
C ILE A 17 2.58 3.86 -3.40
N GLU A 18 2.79 3.87 -4.72
CA GLU A 18 1.98 3.17 -5.72
C GLU A 18 1.93 1.65 -5.52
N ASP A 19 2.92 1.05 -4.86
CA ASP A 19 2.90 -0.38 -4.53
C ASP A 19 1.72 -0.72 -3.58
N LEU A 20 1.15 0.27 -2.87
CA LEU A 20 -0.07 0.07 -2.09
C LEU A 20 -1.29 -0.25 -2.97
N LEU A 21 -1.32 0.16 -4.25
CA LEU A 21 -2.39 -0.21 -5.18
C LEU A 21 -2.34 -1.70 -5.56
N LYS A 22 -1.18 -2.35 -5.40
CA LYS A 22 -1.01 -3.79 -5.61
C LYS A 22 -1.55 -4.61 -4.44
N VAL A 23 -1.85 -3.97 -3.30
CA VAL A 23 -2.42 -4.64 -2.12
C VAL A 23 -3.92 -4.89 -2.35
N PRO A 24 -4.38 -6.14 -2.34
CA PRO A 24 -5.80 -6.44 -2.54
C PRO A 24 -6.68 -5.74 -1.50
N GLY A 25 -7.65 -4.95 -1.97
CA GLY A 25 -8.55 -4.17 -1.11
C GLY A 25 -8.10 -2.74 -0.82
N ILE A 26 -6.98 -2.29 -1.41
CA ILE A 26 -6.61 -0.88 -1.54
C ILE A 26 -6.82 -0.46 -3.00
N GLY A 27 -7.99 0.10 -3.29
CA GLY A 27 -8.29 0.72 -4.57
C GLY A 27 -7.90 2.21 -4.58
N GLN A 28 -8.09 2.87 -5.73
CA GLN A 28 -7.74 4.27 -5.95
C GLN A 28 -8.29 5.23 -4.87
N SER A 29 -9.53 5.07 -4.41
CA SER A 29 -10.10 5.96 -3.39
C SER A 29 -9.37 5.85 -2.04
N LYS A 30 -9.05 4.63 -1.60
CA LYS A 30 -8.27 4.42 -0.37
C LYS A 30 -6.83 4.89 -0.56
N PHE A 31 -6.24 4.58 -1.71
CA PHE A 31 -4.91 5.04 -2.07
C PHE A 31 -4.80 6.56 -2.02
N ALA A 32 -5.76 7.31 -2.59
CA ALA A 32 -5.77 8.76 -2.56
C ALA A 32 -5.80 9.32 -1.13
N GLN A 33 -6.61 8.74 -0.24
CA GLN A 33 -6.67 9.13 1.18
C GLN A 33 -5.35 8.91 1.92
N PHE A 34 -4.58 7.89 1.53
CA PHE A 34 -3.29 7.59 2.16
C PHE A 34 -2.12 8.30 1.48
N LYS A 35 -2.21 8.57 0.17
CA LYS A 35 -1.15 9.22 -0.62
C LYS A 35 -0.76 10.58 -0.05
N GLU A 36 -1.72 11.35 0.44
CA GLU A 36 -1.44 12.65 1.07
C GLU A 36 -0.79 12.54 2.46
N LYS A 37 -0.91 11.39 3.12
CA LYS A 37 -0.47 11.18 4.51
C LYS A 37 0.77 10.30 4.63
N LEU A 38 1.25 9.73 3.54
CA LEU A 38 2.38 8.82 3.52
C LEU A 38 3.60 9.48 2.86
N ARG A 39 4.78 9.25 3.46
CA ARG A 39 6.08 9.54 2.85
C ARG A 39 6.87 8.23 2.81
N VAL A 40 7.51 7.98 1.68
CA VAL A 40 8.36 6.81 1.38
C VAL A 40 9.82 7.20 1.49
#